data_AF-A0A1A8HCY6-F1
#
_entry.id   AF-A0A1A8HCY6-F1
#
_cell.length_a   1.000
_cell.length_b   1.000
_cell.length_c   1.000
_cell.angle_alpha   90.00
_cell.angle_beta   90.00
_cell.angle_gamma   90.00
#
_symmetry.space_group_name_H-M   'P 1'
#
loop_
_entity.id
_entity.type
_entity.pdbx_description
1 polymer ?
#
loop_
_entity_poly.entity_id
_entity_poly.type
_entity_poly.pdbx_seq_one_letter_code
_entity_poly.pdbx_strand_id
1 'polypeptide(L)'
;MAGHNEIDEGFYSRQLYVLGHDAMHRMGSAKVLIAGLRGLGVEIAKNVILSGVKSVTVQDEGRTEWSDLSSQFFLQECHLGQNRATCSLPHLAALNPHVLVSEHTGPLNENLVLQHQVVVLTDSSLEDQKRFGDLCHLNRIQFIVADTKGLCGQLFCDFGEEFEVMDPDGETPVSLMIDRITKDNPGVVLCTDDQKHGLSDGSKVIFSEVQGMTELNTMGPVEIKVCGQYSFSICDTSAFSDYERGGVMTEVKQPLKLQFKPLSEALRDHQLLIPNDYGKITRHNTLHLAFQALHSFVKQQQRLPHS
;
A
#
# COMPACT_ATOMS: atom_id res chain seq x y z
N MET A 1 17.84 13.06 25.62
CA MET A 1 16.42 12.69 25.54
C MET A 1 16.00 12.96 24.10
N ALA A 2 16.14 11.98 23.21
CA ALA A 2 15.73 12.12 21.82
C ALA A 2 14.19 12.13 21.77
N GLY A 3 13.62 13.02 20.97
CA GLY A 3 12.17 13.22 20.88
C GLY A 3 11.48 11.96 20.37
N HIS A 4 10.28 11.68 20.87
CA HIS A 4 9.50 10.48 20.59
C HIS A 4 9.01 10.33 19.12
N ASN A 5 9.53 11.14 18.18
CA ASN A 5 9.08 11.25 16.79
C ASN A 5 10.24 11.32 15.76
N GLU A 6 11.50 11.19 16.15
CA GLU A 6 12.59 11.16 15.15
C GLU A 6 12.75 9.76 14.56
N ILE A 7 12.70 9.69 13.23
CA ILE A 7 12.98 8.46 12.47
C ILE A 7 14.48 8.18 12.62
N ASP A 8 14.83 6.95 13.01
CA ASP A 8 16.22 6.49 13.04
C ASP A 8 16.74 6.31 11.61
N GLU A 9 17.29 7.36 11.02
CA GLU A 9 17.80 7.37 9.65
C GLU A 9 18.92 6.33 9.43
N GLY A 10 19.67 5.99 10.48
CA GLY A 10 20.69 4.94 10.41
C GLY A 10 20.06 3.58 10.21
N PHE A 11 19.05 3.26 11.01
CA PHE A 11 18.32 1.99 10.94
C PHE A 11 17.47 1.87 9.66
N TYR A 12 16.77 2.94 9.25
CA TYR A 12 15.85 2.94 8.10
C TYR A 12 16.44 3.50 6.80
N SER A 13 17.74 3.76 6.72
CA SER A 13 18.42 4.40 5.58
C SER A 13 17.95 3.91 4.20
N ARG A 14 17.96 2.60 3.97
CA ARG A 14 17.55 2.00 2.68
C ARG A 14 16.05 2.10 2.42
N GLN A 15 15.24 2.06 3.46
CA GLN A 15 13.79 2.14 3.35
C GLN A 15 13.33 3.59 3.09
N LEU A 16 14.05 4.57 3.62
CA LEU A 16 13.78 6.00 3.38
C LEU A 16 13.90 6.38 1.90
N TYR A 17 14.80 5.74 1.14
CA TYR A 17 14.90 5.96 -0.31
C TYR A 17 13.73 5.38 -1.11
N VAL A 18 12.93 4.48 -0.52
CA VAL A 18 11.78 3.87 -1.19
C VAL A 18 10.47 4.54 -0.78
N LEU A 19 10.30 4.83 0.51
CA LEU A 19 9.03 5.35 1.04
C LEU A 19 9.04 6.88 1.22
N GLY A 20 10.21 7.47 1.45
CA GLY A 20 10.33 8.87 1.86
C GLY A 20 9.97 9.11 3.34
N HIS A 21 10.32 10.30 3.82
CA HIS A 21 10.15 10.69 5.22
C HIS A 21 8.67 10.79 5.62
N ASP A 22 7.83 11.37 4.76
CA ASP A 22 6.40 11.59 5.08
C ASP A 22 5.66 10.28 5.26
N ALA A 23 5.88 9.28 4.38
CA ALA A 23 5.26 7.97 4.50
C ALA A 23 5.72 7.25 5.78
N MET A 24 7.03 7.27 6.07
CA MET A 24 7.61 6.72 7.29
C MET A 24 7.01 7.36 8.55
N HIS A 25 6.80 8.67 8.54
CA HIS A 25 6.22 9.39 9.68
C HIS A 25 4.76 9.01 9.91
N ARG A 26 3.98 8.78 8.84
CA ARG A 26 2.61 8.26 8.93
C ARG A 26 2.62 6.83 9.48
N MET A 27 3.51 5.97 8.98
CA MET A 27 3.66 4.59 9.46
C MET A 27 4.02 4.50 10.94
N GLY A 28 4.92 5.36 11.42
CA GLY A 28 5.32 5.43 12.84
C GLY A 28 4.17 5.76 13.81
N SER A 29 3.01 6.19 13.30
CA SER A 29 1.79 6.41 14.08
C SER A 29 0.76 5.27 14.01
N ALA A 30 0.92 4.34 13.06
CA ALA A 30 -0.07 3.31 12.72
C ALA A 30 0.00 2.09 13.64
N LYS A 31 -1.15 1.66 14.16
CA LYS A 31 -1.32 0.41 14.90
C LYS A 31 -1.92 -0.65 13.98
N VAL A 32 -1.24 -1.80 13.89
CA VAL A 32 -1.62 -2.90 13.00
C VAL A 32 -2.02 -4.13 13.83
N LEU A 33 -3.15 -4.75 13.49
CA LEU A 33 -3.57 -6.05 14.02
C LEU A 33 -3.37 -7.11 12.94
N ILE A 34 -2.75 -8.23 13.28
CA ILE A 34 -2.59 -9.39 12.39
C ILE A 34 -3.23 -10.58 13.10
N ALA A 35 -4.34 -11.07 12.58
CA ALA A 35 -5.07 -12.22 13.08
C ALA A 35 -4.73 -13.49 12.26
N GLY A 36 -4.36 -14.55 12.96
CA GLY A 36 -3.77 -15.77 12.42
C GLY A 36 -2.24 -15.65 12.32
N LEU A 37 -1.52 -16.60 12.95
CA LEU A 37 -0.05 -16.57 13.04
C LEU A 37 0.60 -17.89 12.62
N ARG A 38 0.04 -18.49 11.57
CA ARG A 38 0.69 -19.54 10.77
C ARG A 38 1.76 -18.91 9.86
N GLY A 39 2.33 -19.68 8.92
CA GLY A 39 3.41 -19.21 8.04
C GLY A 39 3.14 -17.87 7.33
N LEU A 40 1.94 -17.69 6.78
CA LEU A 40 1.56 -16.43 6.12
C LEU A 40 1.50 -15.26 7.10
N GLY A 41 0.83 -15.45 8.24
CA GLY A 41 0.67 -14.41 9.26
C GLY A 41 2.00 -13.96 9.86
N VAL A 42 2.91 -14.90 10.14
CA VAL A 42 4.24 -14.55 10.67
C VAL A 42 5.09 -13.80 9.64
N GLU A 43 4.97 -14.12 8.34
CA GLU A 43 5.69 -13.36 7.30
C GLU A 43 5.19 -11.93 7.18
N ILE A 44 3.87 -11.74 7.20
CA ILE A 44 3.27 -10.40 7.20
C ILE A 44 3.75 -9.63 8.44
N ALA A 45 3.68 -10.25 9.63
CA ALA A 45 4.11 -9.63 10.88
C ALA A 45 5.59 -9.24 10.83
N LYS A 46 6.47 -10.13 10.37
CA LYS A 46 7.90 -9.86 10.22
C LYS A 46 8.15 -8.64 9.34
N ASN A 47 7.53 -8.57 8.16
CA ASN A 47 7.72 -7.44 7.24
C ASN A 47 7.14 -6.12 7.78
N VAL A 48 5.97 -6.16 8.41
CA VAL A 48 5.34 -4.96 8.99
C VAL A 48 6.15 -4.42 10.18
N ILE A 49 6.69 -5.30 11.04
CA ILE A 49 7.54 -4.90 12.16
C ILE A 49 8.86 -4.31 11.65
N LEU A 50 9.51 -4.94 10.67
CA LEU A 50 10.73 -4.40 10.07
C LEU A 50 10.50 -3.04 9.40
N SER A 51 9.29 -2.81 8.88
CA SER A 51 8.91 -1.55 8.23
C SER A 51 8.74 -0.38 9.21
N GLY A 52 8.65 -0.61 10.53
CA GLY A 52 8.65 0.47 11.52
C GLY A 52 7.30 1.15 11.74
N VAL A 53 6.23 0.38 11.98
CA VAL A 53 4.93 0.92 12.42
C VAL A 53 4.93 1.24 13.93
N LYS A 54 3.91 1.94 14.45
CA LYS A 54 3.82 2.24 15.89
C LYS A 54 3.76 0.99 16.77
N SER A 55 2.86 0.08 16.41
CA SER A 55 2.66 -1.16 17.16
C SER A 55 2.04 -2.23 16.30
N VAL A 56 2.40 -3.49 16.58
CA VAL A 56 1.80 -4.67 15.98
C VAL A 56 1.22 -5.55 17.08
N THR A 57 -0.08 -5.84 16.96
CA THR A 57 -0.72 -6.87 17.77
C THR A 57 -0.87 -8.12 16.92
N VAL A 58 -0.33 -9.24 17.37
CA VAL A 58 -0.56 -10.55 16.76
C VAL A 58 -1.62 -11.31 17.53
N GLN A 59 -2.61 -11.84 16.83
CA GLN A 59 -3.72 -12.58 17.44
C GLN A 59 -3.80 -13.99 16.85
N ASP A 60 -3.82 -15.02 17.70
CA ASP A 60 -4.04 -16.41 17.27
C ASP A 60 -4.60 -17.22 18.45
N GLU A 61 -5.70 -17.95 18.22
CA GLU A 61 -6.30 -18.84 19.23
C GLU A 61 -5.67 -20.23 19.22
N GLY A 62 -5.06 -20.62 18.10
CA GLY A 62 -4.63 -21.97 17.85
C GLY A 62 -3.28 -22.30 18.50
N ARG A 63 -3.10 -23.61 18.66
CA ARG A 63 -1.88 -24.21 19.18
C ARG A 63 -0.97 -24.58 18.02
N THR A 64 0.33 -24.56 18.24
CA THR A 64 1.34 -25.01 17.29
C THR A 64 1.13 -26.48 16.96
N GLU A 65 0.94 -26.76 15.68
CA GLU A 65 0.83 -28.10 15.13
C GLU A 65 2.03 -28.43 14.24
N TRP A 66 2.25 -29.71 13.96
CA TRP A 66 3.30 -30.15 13.04
C TRP A 66 3.21 -29.49 11.65
N SER A 67 2.00 -29.26 11.16
CA SER A 67 1.78 -28.64 9.85
C SER A 67 2.26 -27.17 9.80
N ASP A 68 2.31 -26.49 10.95
CA ASP A 68 2.71 -25.08 11.04
C ASP A 68 4.23 -24.92 10.84
N LEU A 69 5.02 -25.90 11.29
CA LEU A 69 6.49 -25.89 11.17
C LEU A 69 6.99 -25.91 9.71
N SER A 70 6.10 -26.18 8.75
CA SER A 70 6.43 -26.16 7.31
C SER A 70 6.80 -24.78 6.78
N SER A 71 6.25 -23.71 7.38
CA SER A 71 6.39 -22.34 6.88
C SER A 71 6.49 -21.29 7.99
N GLN A 72 6.10 -21.63 9.22
CA GLN A 72 6.24 -20.75 10.37
C GLN A 72 7.65 -20.90 10.97
N PHE A 73 8.58 -20.05 10.52
CA PHE A 73 10.02 -20.13 10.82
C PHE A 73 10.45 -19.72 12.24
N PHE A 74 9.53 -19.22 13.09
CA PHE A 74 9.80 -18.99 14.51
C PHE A 74 9.36 -20.16 15.41
N LEU A 75 8.51 -21.05 14.91
CA LEU A 75 8.07 -22.23 15.66
C LEU A 75 9.11 -23.35 15.54
N GLN A 76 9.18 -24.18 16.58
CA GLN A 76 10.10 -25.30 16.70
C GLN A 76 9.33 -26.47 17.31
N GLU A 77 9.88 -27.68 17.26
CA GLU A 77 9.22 -28.86 17.82
C GLU A 77 8.91 -28.72 19.33
N CYS A 78 9.74 -28.00 20.08
CA CYS A 78 9.49 -27.73 21.50
C CYS A 78 8.26 -26.85 21.76
N HIS A 79 7.79 -26.11 20.74
CA HIS A 79 6.60 -25.27 20.80
C HIS A 79 5.31 -26.03 20.49
N LEU A 80 5.38 -27.31 20.10
CA LEU A 80 4.19 -28.11 19.78
C LEU A 80 3.19 -28.11 20.93
N GLY A 81 1.94 -27.83 20.58
CA GLY A 81 0.87 -27.68 21.55
C GLY A 81 0.93 -26.42 22.39
N GLN A 82 1.81 -25.44 22.14
CA GLN A 82 1.75 -24.11 22.78
C GLN A 82 1.05 -23.10 21.85
N ASN A 83 0.59 -21.95 22.36
CA ASN A 83 -0.07 -20.96 21.49
C ASN A 83 0.91 -20.32 20.51
N ARG A 84 0.52 -20.20 19.23
CA ARG A 84 1.40 -19.70 18.16
C ARG A 84 1.82 -18.25 18.35
N ALA A 85 0.91 -17.38 18.81
CA ALA A 85 1.21 -15.98 19.10
C ALA A 85 2.22 -15.86 20.24
N THR A 86 1.98 -16.60 21.33
CA THR A 86 2.89 -16.64 22.49
C THR A 86 4.30 -17.10 22.15
N CYS A 87 4.44 -18.18 21.40
CA CYS A 87 5.78 -18.65 21.01
C CYS A 87 6.51 -17.70 20.06
N SER A 88 5.77 -16.91 19.28
CA SER A 88 6.35 -16.01 18.28
C SER A 88 6.71 -14.64 18.84
N LEU A 89 6.07 -14.19 19.92
CA LEU A 89 6.24 -12.84 20.47
C LEU A 89 7.71 -12.46 20.75
N PRO A 90 8.55 -13.28 21.40
CA PRO A 90 9.94 -12.91 21.67
C PRO A 90 10.76 -12.66 20.40
N HIS A 91 10.49 -13.46 19.36
CA HIS A 91 11.18 -13.36 18.09
C HIS A 91 10.72 -12.13 17.30
N LEU A 92 9.41 -11.87 17.26
CA LEU A 92 8.82 -10.71 16.61
C LEU A 92 9.28 -9.40 17.26
N ALA A 93 9.28 -9.34 18.60
CA ALA A 93 9.73 -8.17 19.35
C ALA A 93 11.22 -7.86 19.16
N ALA A 94 12.05 -8.88 18.88
CA ALA A 94 13.47 -8.71 18.64
C ALA A 94 13.81 -8.14 17.25
N LEU A 95 12.87 -8.13 16.30
CA LEU A 95 13.12 -7.68 14.92
C LEU A 95 13.37 -6.17 14.83
N ASN A 96 12.64 -5.38 15.62
CA ASN A 96 12.71 -3.93 15.55
C ASN A 96 12.44 -3.30 16.93
N PRO A 97 13.42 -2.68 17.59
CA PRO A 97 13.26 -2.09 18.92
C PRO A 97 12.32 -0.87 18.93
N HIS A 98 12.02 -0.29 17.77
CA HIS A 98 11.14 0.87 17.63
C HIS A 98 9.65 0.51 17.54
N VAL A 99 9.32 -0.77 17.39
CA VAL A 99 7.93 -1.25 17.22
C VAL A 99 7.46 -1.97 18.47
N LEU A 100 6.34 -1.54 19.04
CA LEU A 100 5.72 -2.24 20.16
C LEU A 100 4.98 -3.48 19.64
N VAL A 101 5.41 -4.67 20.06
CA VAL A 101 4.77 -5.94 19.69
C VAL A 101 4.05 -6.53 20.90
N SER A 102 2.79 -6.91 20.71
CA SER A 102 1.97 -7.58 21.73
C SER A 102 1.20 -8.75 21.13
N GLU A 103 0.79 -9.69 21.98
CA GLU A 103 -0.02 -10.84 21.58
C GLU A 103 -1.44 -10.80 22.18
N HIS A 104 -2.39 -11.41 21.48
CA HIS A 104 -3.72 -11.74 22.00
C HIS A 104 -4.03 -13.20 21.68
N THR A 105 -4.19 -14.03 22.71
CA THR A 105 -4.42 -15.48 22.54
C THR A 105 -5.90 -15.87 22.53
N GLY A 106 -6.78 -14.92 22.83
CA GLY A 106 -8.22 -15.13 22.82
C GLY A 106 -8.84 -14.92 21.44
N PRO A 107 -10.17 -15.09 21.33
CA PRO A 107 -10.88 -14.87 20.08
C PRO A 107 -10.76 -13.44 19.59
N LEU A 108 -10.70 -13.31 18.26
CA LEU A 108 -10.84 -12.03 17.60
C LEU A 108 -12.20 -11.44 17.97
N ASN A 109 -12.19 -10.20 18.43
CA ASN A 109 -13.38 -9.50 18.87
C ASN A 109 -13.35 -8.04 18.43
N GLU A 110 -14.52 -7.42 18.42
CA GLU A 110 -14.73 -6.08 17.89
C GLU A 110 -13.92 -5.04 18.65
N ASN A 111 -13.80 -5.17 19.98
CA ASN A 111 -13.00 -4.25 20.79
C ASN A 111 -11.53 -4.26 20.38
N LEU A 112 -10.96 -5.43 20.11
CA LEU A 112 -9.60 -5.54 19.63
C LEU A 112 -9.46 -4.89 18.24
N VAL A 113 -10.37 -5.18 17.32
CA VAL A 113 -10.37 -4.60 15.97
C VAL A 113 -10.41 -3.07 16.01
N LEU A 114 -11.32 -2.49 16.80
CA LEU A 114 -11.53 -1.04 16.90
C LEU A 114 -10.34 -0.25 17.50
N GLN A 115 -9.37 -0.93 18.10
CA GLN A 115 -8.16 -0.28 18.64
C GLN A 115 -7.07 -0.03 17.59
N HIS A 116 -7.24 -0.54 16.37
CA HIS A 116 -6.23 -0.55 15.31
C HIS A 116 -6.64 0.30 14.10
N GLN A 117 -5.66 0.71 13.29
CA GLN A 117 -5.89 1.46 12.05
C GLN A 117 -5.85 0.53 10.83
N VAL A 118 -5.11 -0.57 10.93
CA VAL A 118 -5.02 -1.60 9.89
C VAL A 118 -5.26 -2.96 10.54
N VAL A 119 -6.11 -3.77 9.92
CA VAL A 119 -6.43 -5.13 10.35
C VAL A 119 -6.17 -6.08 9.18
N VAL A 120 -5.32 -7.07 9.44
CA VAL A 120 -5.00 -8.13 8.49
C VAL A 120 -5.54 -9.45 9.03
N LEU A 121 -6.41 -10.10 8.27
CA LEU A 121 -6.86 -11.45 8.59
C LEU A 121 -6.15 -12.47 7.70
N THR A 122 -5.64 -13.52 8.34
CA THR A 122 -5.11 -14.71 7.69
C THR A 122 -5.75 -15.94 8.31
N ASP A 123 -5.92 -17.01 7.52
CA ASP A 123 -6.46 -18.30 8.00
C ASP A 123 -7.79 -18.17 8.78
N SER A 124 -8.66 -17.28 8.32
CA SER A 124 -9.94 -16.95 8.96
C SER A 124 -11.12 -17.55 8.20
N SER A 125 -12.26 -17.72 8.87
CA SER A 125 -13.48 -18.14 8.21
C SER A 125 -14.04 -17.02 7.33
N LEU A 126 -14.74 -17.35 6.25
CA LEU A 126 -15.39 -16.33 5.41
C LEU A 126 -16.45 -15.53 6.18
N GLU A 127 -17.02 -16.09 7.24
CA GLU A 127 -17.98 -15.40 8.10
C GLU A 127 -17.29 -14.33 8.94
N ASP A 128 -16.13 -14.64 9.53
CA ASP A 128 -15.32 -13.67 10.26
C ASP A 128 -14.76 -12.62 9.31
N GLN A 129 -14.29 -13.01 8.12
CA GLN A 129 -13.81 -12.06 7.11
C GLN A 129 -14.89 -11.04 6.74
N LYS A 130 -16.13 -11.48 6.53
CA LYS A 130 -17.26 -10.57 6.26
C LYS A 130 -17.59 -9.72 7.48
N ARG A 131 -17.75 -10.34 8.65
CA ARG A 131 -18.13 -9.64 9.89
C ARG A 131 -17.13 -8.54 10.25
N PHE A 132 -15.85 -8.88 10.30
CA PHE A 132 -14.80 -7.92 10.67
C PHE A 132 -14.46 -6.98 9.50
N GLY A 133 -14.61 -7.41 8.25
CA GLY A 133 -14.49 -6.55 7.09
C GLY A 133 -15.53 -5.44 7.07
N ASP A 134 -16.81 -5.78 7.24
CA ASP A 134 -17.90 -4.81 7.32
C ASP A 134 -17.72 -3.86 8.52
N LEU A 135 -17.28 -4.39 9.68
CA LEU A 135 -16.93 -3.57 10.85
C LEU A 135 -15.80 -2.58 10.55
N CYS A 136 -14.73 -3.03 9.88
CA CYS A 136 -13.60 -2.19 9.54
C CYS A 136 -14.00 -1.09 8.56
N HIS A 137 -14.74 -1.45 7.51
CA HIS A 137 -15.24 -0.52 6.50
C HIS A 137 -16.05 0.62 7.14
N LEU A 138 -17.01 0.28 8.00
CA LEU A 138 -17.87 1.25 8.71
C LEU A 138 -17.08 2.19 9.63
N ASN A 139 -15.96 1.72 10.20
CA ASN A 139 -15.14 2.48 11.15
C ASN A 139 -13.90 3.11 10.51
N ARG A 140 -13.76 3.07 9.17
CA ARG A 140 -12.60 3.59 8.42
C ARG A 140 -11.27 2.97 8.87
N ILE A 141 -11.31 1.68 9.16
CA ILE A 141 -10.13 0.86 9.47
C ILE A 141 -9.73 0.14 8.19
N GLN A 142 -8.46 0.20 7.82
CA GLN A 142 -7.97 -0.46 6.62
C GLN A 142 -7.97 -1.97 6.81
N PHE A 143 -8.61 -2.68 5.91
CA PHE A 143 -8.86 -4.11 6.04
C PHE A 143 -8.17 -4.88 4.93
N ILE A 144 -7.45 -5.93 5.30
CA ILE A 144 -6.72 -6.80 4.37
C ILE A 144 -7.04 -8.26 4.73
N VAL A 145 -7.35 -9.07 3.72
CA VAL A 145 -7.43 -10.53 3.87
C VAL A 145 -6.39 -11.16 2.97
N ALA A 146 -5.60 -12.07 3.53
CA ALA A 146 -4.65 -12.87 2.76
C ALA A 146 -4.78 -14.34 3.15
N ASP A 147 -4.93 -15.22 2.16
CA ASP A 147 -4.94 -16.66 2.38
C ASP A 147 -4.07 -17.38 1.36
N THR A 148 -3.46 -18.49 1.80
CA THR A 148 -2.71 -19.41 0.95
C THR A 148 -3.26 -20.82 1.11
N LYS A 149 -3.41 -21.53 -0.01
CA LYS A 149 -3.87 -22.93 -0.08
C LYS A 149 -2.99 -23.66 -1.10
N GLY A 150 -1.89 -24.24 -0.61
CA GLY A 150 -0.87 -24.85 -1.45
C GLY A 150 -0.24 -23.82 -2.40
N LEU A 151 -0.35 -24.05 -3.71
CA LEU A 151 0.19 -23.15 -4.74
C LEU A 151 -0.73 -21.98 -5.09
N CYS A 152 -1.91 -21.90 -4.48
CA CYS A 152 -2.88 -20.85 -4.74
C CYS A 152 -2.89 -19.84 -3.58
N GLY A 153 -3.07 -18.56 -3.90
CA GLY A 153 -3.23 -17.49 -2.91
C GLY A 153 -4.34 -16.54 -3.31
N GLN A 154 -4.92 -15.86 -2.32
CA GLN A 154 -5.82 -14.74 -2.51
C GLN A 154 -5.38 -13.57 -1.65
N LEU A 155 -5.60 -12.35 -2.16
CA LEU A 155 -5.39 -11.10 -1.45
C LEU A 155 -6.60 -10.20 -1.73
N PHE A 156 -7.16 -9.63 -0.66
CA PHE A 156 -8.22 -8.65 -0.74
C PHE A 156 -7.84 -7.45 0.11
N CYS A 157 -8.12 -6.24 -0.39
CA CYS A 157 -7.90 -4.99 0.30
C CYS A 157 -9.18 -4.15 0.25
N ASP A 158 -9.55 -3.58 1.38
CA ASP A 158 -10.61 -2.60 1.52
C ASP A 158 -10.08 -1.44 2.37
N PHE A 159 -9.85 -0.29 1.73
CA PHE A 159 -9.33 0.90 2.39
C PHE A 159 -10.40 1.99 2.59
N GLY A 160 -11.68 1.59 2.54
CA GLY A 160 -12.83 2.47 2.71
C GLY A 160 -13.26 3.23 1.45
N GLU A 161 -14.30 4.03 1.60
CA GLU A 161 -14.93 4.78 0.49
C GLU A 161 -14.06 5.92 -0.05
N GLU A 162 -13.12 6.45 0.74
CA GLU A 162 -12.24 7.55 0.37
C GLU A 162 -10.81 7.28 0.82
N PHE A 163 -9.99 6.75 -0.08
CA PHE A 163 -8.57 6.54 0.15
C PHE A 163 -7.73 7.40 -0.79
N GLU A 164 -6.90 8.29 -0.23
CA GLU A 164 -6.04 9.18 -1.01
C GLU A 164 -4.63 8.60 -1.16
N VAL A 165 -4.26 8.34 -2.41
CA VAL A 165 -2.92 7.93 -2.84
C VAL A 165 -2.14 9.17 -3.23
N MET A 166 -1.16 9.55 -2.41
CA MET A 166 -0.34 10.76 -2.65
C MET A 166 0.68 10.57 -3.77
N ASP A 167 1.21 9.35 -3.88
CA ASP A 167 2.20 8.95 -4.86
C ASP A 167 1.78 7.61 -5.48
N PRO A 168 1.30 7.60 -6.73
CA PRO A 168 0.75 6.39 -7.36
C PRO A 168 1.80 5.48 -7.99
N ASP A 169 3.01 5.98 -8.27
CA ASP A 169 4.03 5.24 -9.03
C ASP A 169 5.35 5.06 -8.25
N GLY A 170 5.63 5.88 -7.24
CA GLY A 170 6.88 5.83 -6.48
C GLY A 170 8.09 6.35 -7.26
N GLU A 171 7.87 6.95 -8.43
CA GLU A 171 8.92 7.47 -9.29
C GLU A 171 9.23 8.92 -8.92
N THR A 172 10.51 9.28 -8.99
CA THR A 172 10.93 10.65 -8.71
C THR A 172 10.28 11.61 -9.70
N PRO A 173 9.64 12.70 -9.24
CA PRO A 173 9.04 13.69 -10.14
C PRO A 173 10.08 14.22 -11.13
N VAL A 174 9.73 14.23 -12.41
CA VAL A 174 10.64 14.71 -13.46
C VAL A 174 10.94 16.19 -13.25
N SER A 175 12.23 16.57 -13.30
CA SER A 175 12.66 17.97 -13.26
C SER A 175 13.64 18.24 -14.39
N LEU A 176 13.33 19.24 -15.23
CA LEU A 176 14.11 19.56 -16.43
C LEU A 176 14.31 21.06 -16.63
N MET A 177 15.41 21.40 -17.28
CA MET A 177 15.71 22.77 -17.70
C MET A 177 14.86 23.15 -18.93
N ILE A 178 14.44 24.41 -18.96
CA ILE A 178 13.67 24.99 -20.04
C ILE A 178 14.61 25.68 -21.01
N ASP A 179 14.48 25.36 -22.30
CA ASP A 179 15.18 26.05 -23.39
C ASP A 179 14.38 27.25 -23.88
N ARG A 180 13.07 27.07 -24.13
CA ARG A 180 12.22 28.13 -24.65
C ARG A 180 10.76 27.97 -24.25
N ILE A 181 10.06 29.09 -24.10
CA ILE A 181 8.61 29.13 -23.94
C ILE A 181 8.01 30.06 -25.00
N THR A 182 7.04 29.57 -25.77
CA THR A 182 6.33 30.41 -26.75
C THR A 182 5.26 31.24 -26.06
N LYS A 183 5.02 32.44 -26.61
CA LYS A 183 3.92 33.33 -26.26
C LYS A 183 2.79 33.13 -27.28
N ASP A 184 1.92 32.17 -27.01
CA ASP A 184 0.89 31.70 -27.94
C ASP A 184 -0.28 31.05 -27.18
N ASN A 185 -1.32 30.62 -27.91
CA ASN A 185 -2.46 29.89 -27.36
C ASN A 185 -2.66 28.53 -28.09
N PRO A 186 -2.24 27.40 -27.48
CA PRO A 186 -1.57 27.29 -26.18
C PRO A 186 -0.09 27.66 -26.23
N GLY A 187 0.48 28.07 -25.10
CA GLY A 187 1.93 28.23 -24.97
C GLY A 187 2.63 26.88 -25.08
N VAL A 188 3.81 26.82 -25.71
CA VAL A 188 4.60 25.61 -25.89
C VAL A 188 5.94 25.77 -25.18
N VAL A 189 6.25 24.82 -24.32
CA VAL A 189 7.52 24.72 -23.62
C VAL A 189 8.40 23.73 -24.35
N LEU A 190 9.64 24.13 -24.64
CA LEU A 190 10.71 23.29 -25.14
C LEU A 190 11.72 23.07 -24.01
N CYS A 191 11.95 21.81 -23.64
CA CYS A 191 12.99 21.41 -22.70
C CYS A 191 14.31 21.21 -23.43
N THR A 192 15.41 21.25 -22.68
CA THR A 192 16.74 21.00 -23.24
C THR A 192 16.87 19.60 -23.86
N ASP A 193 17.65 19.48 -24.94
CA ASP A 193 17.74 18.27 -25.77
C ASP A 193 18.47 17.08 -25.11
N ASP A 194 19.09 17.30 -23.95
CA ASP A 194 19.91 16.31 -23.26
C ASP A 194 19.09 15.20 -22.59
N GLN A 195 17.82 15.45 -22.28
CA GLN A 195 16.92 14.47 -21.67
C GLN A 195 15.49 14.57 -22.22
N LYS A 196 14.86 13.41 -22.48
CA LYS A 196 13.43 13.36 -22.79
C LYS A 196 12.63 13.67 -21.53
N HIS A 197 11.49 14.34 -21.65
CA HIS A 197 10.70 14.68 -20.47
C HIS A 197 9.97 13.50 -19.82
N GLY A 198 9.64 12.42 -20.54
CA GLY A 198 8.97 11.25 -19.94
C GLY A 198 7.54 11.49 -19.41
N LEU A 199 7.07 12.74 -19.40
CA LEU A 199 5.71 13.13 -19.02
C LEU A 199 4.64 12.58 -19.97
N SER A 200 3.40 12.47 -19.47
CA SER A 200 2.22 12.04 -20.21
C SER A 200 1.17 13.16 -20.32
N ASP A 201 0.22 13.01 -21.25
CA ASP A 201 -0.91 13.93 -21.34
C ASP A 201 -1.68 13.99 -20.01
N GLY A 202 -1.98 15.21 -19.54
CA GLY A 202 -2.67 15.43 -18.25
C GLY A 202 -1.75 15.49 -17.03
N SER A 203 -0.44 15.24 -17.17
CA SER A 203 0.54 15.54 -16.12
C SER A 203 0.48 17.02 -15.75
N LYS A 204 0.74 17.34 -14.48
CA LYS A 204 0.86 18.74 -14.02
C LYS A 204 2.28 19.09 -13.68
N VAL A 205 2.67 20.32 -14.00
CA VAL A 205 4.02 20.82 -13.76
C VAL A 205 3.99 22.20 -13.13
N ILE A 206 5.02 22.53 -12.36
CA ILE A 206 5.28 23.88 -11.85
C ILE A 206 6.57 24.41 -12.46
N PHE A 207 6.67 25.74 -12.52
CA PHE A 207 7.80 26.44 -13.08
C PHE A 207 8.50 27.24 -11.98
N SER A 208 9.84 27.29 -12.04
CA SER A 208 10.65 28.12 -11.17
C SER A 208 11.81 28.72 -11.95
N GLU A 209 12.32 29.88 -11.51
CA GLU A 209 13.50 30.54 -12.09
C GLU A 209 13.36 30.97 -13.57
N VAL A 210 12.13 31.04 -14.10
CA VAL A 210 11.86 31.56 -15.45
C VAL A 210 12.11 33.07 -15.47
N GLN A 211 13.00 33.55 -16.35
CA GLN A 211 13.27 34.98 -16.54
C GLN A 211 12.52 35.51 -17.77
N GLY A 212 12.03 36.75 -17.67
CA GLY A 212 11.11 37.33 -18.66
C GLY A 212 9.66 36.96 -18.38
N MET A 213 9.26 35.72 -18.67
CA MET A 213 7.90 35.18 -18.46
C MET A 213 7.65 34.76 -17.00
N THR A 214 7.80 35.70 -16.07
CA THR A 214 7.82 35.45 -14.62
C THR A 214 6.48 35.03 -14.02
N GLU A 215 5.37 35.24 -14.74
CA GLU A 215 4.02 34.86 -14.34
C GLU A 215 3.96 33.35 -14.04
N LEU A 216 4.66 32.54 -14.86
CA LEU A 216 4.78 31.10 -14.68
C LEU A 216 5.37 30.67 -13.34
N ASN A 217 6.29 31.47 -12.76
CA ASN A 217 6.92 31.14 -11.46
C ASN A 217 5.95 31.25 -10.27
N THR A 218 4.88 32.02 -10.44
CA THR A 218 3.88 32.27 -9.38
C THR A 218 2.59 31.50 -9.62
N MET A 219 2.44 30.92 -10.81
CA MET A 219 1.35 30.01 -11.13
C MET A 219 1.51 28.70 -10.37
N GLY A 220 0.37 28.17 -9.91
CA GLY A 220 0.31 26.81 -9.37
C GLY A 220 0.48 25.75 -10.47
N PRO A 221 0.26 24.46 -10.14
CA PRO A 221 0.43 23.36 -11.08
C PRO A 221 -0.38 23.55 -12.37
N VAL A 222 0.30 23.51 -13.51
CA VAL A 222 -0.26 23.69 -14.85
C VAL A 222 -0.37 22.33 -15.53
N GLU A 223 -1.55 22.01 -16.06
CA GLU A 223 -1.77 20.80 -16.85
C GLU A 223 -1.09 20.91 -18.21
N ILE A 224 -0.46 19.82 -18.65
CA ILE A 224 0.28 19.77 -19.92
C ILE A 224 -0.37 18.82 -20.92
N LYS A 225 -0.06 19.07 -22.19
CA LYS A 225 -0.30 18.12 -23.29
C LYS A 225 0.97 17.92 -24.11
N VAL A 226 1.41 16.68 -24.24
CA VAL A 226 2.66 16.31 -24.90
C VAL A 226 2.57 16.61 -26.40
N CYS A 227 3.55 17.35 -26.92
CA CYS A 227 3.65 17.69 -28.35
C CYS A 227 4.78 16.92 -29.04
N GLY A 228 5.79 16.49 -28.30
CA GLY A 228 6.92 15.71 -28.79
C GLY A 228 7.71 15.09 -27.63
N GLN A 229 8.94 14.62 -27.87
CA GLN A 229 9.78 14.05 -26.79
C GLN A 229 10.45 15.10 -25.89
N TYR A 230 10.47 16.35 -26.37
CA TYR A 230 11.15 17.50 -25.76
C TYR A 230 10.22 18.70 -25.59
N SER A 231 8.95 18.58 -25.95
CA SER A 231 8.01 19.71 -25.88
C SER A 231 6.61 19.29 -25.50
N PHE A 232 5.95 20.19 -24.79
CA PHE A 232 4.56 20.08 -24.38
C PHE A 232 3.91 21.46 -24.38
N SER A 233 2.60 21.48 -24.58
CA SER A 233 1.79 22.71 -24.47
C SER A 233 1.24 22.88 -23.07
N ILE A 234 1.11 24.12 -22.64
CA ILE A 234 0.55 24.57 -21.36
C ILE A 234 -0.68 25.46 -21.58
N CYS A 235 -1.06 26.28 -20.60
CA CYS A 235 -2.11 27.28 -20.75
C CYS A 235 -1.77 28.37 -21.80
N ASP A 236 -2.74 29.24 -22.08
CA ASP A 236 -2.53 30.42 -22.94
C ASP A 236 -1.49 31.36 -22.30
N THR A 237 -0.39 31.60 -23.01
CA THR A 237 0.69 32.50 -22.58
C THR A 237 0.66 33.83 -23.32
N SER A 238 -0.31 34.09 -24.20
CA SER A 238 -0.38 35.29 -25.05
C SER A 238 -0.36 36.60 -24.26
N ALA A 239 -0.91 36.59 -23.05
CA ALA A 239 -0.97 37.74 -22.15
C ALA A 239 0.29 37.90 -21.25
N PHE A 240 1.22 36.95 -21.29
CA PHE A 240 2.39 36.95 -20.41
C PHE A 240 3.52 37.81 -20.98
N SER A 241 4.50 38.11 -20.13
CA SER A 241 5.75 38.74 -20.52
C SER A 241 6.56 37.82 -21.45
N ASP A 242 7.42 38.39 -22.28
CA ASP A 242 8.24 37.60 -23.21
C ASP A 242 9.26 36.75 -22.44
N TYR A 243 9.44 35.49 -22.84
CA TYR A 243 10.47 34.63 -22.27
C TYR A 243 11.87 35.13 -22.65
N GLU A 244 12.77 35.24 -21.67
CA GLU A 244 14.16 35.64 -21.91
C GLU A 244 15.12 34.44 -21.86
N ARG A 245 15.16 33.71 -20.74
CA ARG A 245 16.07 32.57 -20.51
C ARG A 245 15.76 31.84 -19.20
N GLY A 246 16.41 30.68 -19.04
CA GLY A 246 16.39 29.90 -17.81
C GLY A 246 15.04 29.26 -17.54
N GLY A 247 14.86 28.84 -16.29
CA GLY A 247 13.66 28.16 -15.85
C GLY A 247 13.86 26.66 -15.70
N VAL A 248 13.25 26.14 -14.65
CA VAL A 248 13.14 24.72 -14.35
C VAL A 248 11.67 24.38 -14.31
N MET A 249 11.31 23.27 -14.95
CA MET A 249 10.00 22.68 -14.85
C MET A 249 10.09 21.42 -13.99
N THR A 250 9.18 21.27 -13.04
CA THR A 250 9.11 20.12 -12.14
C THR A 250 7.71 19.52 -12.14
N GLU A 251 7.60 18.22 -12.37
CA GLU A 251 6.35 17.46 -12.29
C GLU A 251 5.78 17.53 -10.87
N VAL A 252 4.45 17.64 -10.79
CA VAL A 252 3.70 17.56 -9.53
C VAL A 252 2.76 16.37 -9.60
N LYS A 253 3.10 15.29 -8.87
CA LYS A 253 2.23 14.13 -8.70
C LYS A 253 0.89 14.57 -8.11
N GLN A 254 -0.20 14.16 -8.74
CA GLN A 254 -1.54 14.50 -8.28
C GLN A 254 -2.05 13.39 -7.36
N PRO A 255 -2.65 13.73 -6.20
CA PRO A 255 -3.29 12.73 -5.37
C PRO A 255 -4.41 12.02 -6.13
N LEU A 256 -4.41 10.69 -6.07
CA LEU A 256 -5.47 9.86 -6.64
C LEU A 256 -6.40 9.39 -5.53
N LYS A 257 -7.68 9.70 -5.65
CA LYS A 257 -8.71 9.18 -4.73
C LYS A 257 -9.25 7.85 -5.24
N LEU A 258 -9.15 6.83 -4.41
CA LEU A 258 -9.68 5.49 -4.65
C LEU A 258 -10.88 5.24 -3.73
N GLN A 259 -11.80 4.41 -4.21
CA GLN A 259 -12.97 3.97 -3.45
C GLN A 259 -12.97 2.44 -3.42
N PHE A 260 -13.06 1.86 -2.23
CA PHE A 260 -13.09 0.42 -2.03
C PHE A 260 -14.49 -0.03 -1.65
N LYS A 261 -14.87 -1.24 -2.07
CA LYS A 261 -16.13 -1.88 -1.65
C LYS A 261 -15.87 -2.81 -0.48
N PRO A 262 -16.81 -2.92 0.48
CA PRO A 262 -16.70 -3.92 1.54
C PRO A 262 -16.65 -5.33 0.96
N LEU A 263 -15.99 -6.25 1.67
CA LEU A 263 -15.78 -7.63 1.22
C LEU A 263 -17.10 -8.32 0.82
N SER A 264 -18.16 -8.07 1.59
CA SER A 264 -19.49 -8.64 1.37
C SER A 264 -20.07 -8.32 -0.01
N GLU A 265 -19.77 -7.13 -0.54
CA GLU A 265 -20.13 -6.71 -1.91
C GLU A 265 -19.09 -7.18 -2.94
N ALA A 266 -17.81 -7.00 -2.64
CA ALA A 266 -16.71 -7.31 -3.56
C ALA A 266 -16.69 -8.79 -3.99
N LEU A 267 -17.08 -9.70 -3.11
CA LEU A 267 -17.18 -11.14 -3.42
C LEU A 267 -18.11 -11.46 -4.59
N ARG A 268 -19.10 -10.60 -4.87
CA ARG A 268 -20.07 -10.77 -5.96
C ARG A 268 -19.65 -10.04 -7.24
N ASP A 269 -18.72 -9.11 -7.14
CA ASP A 269 -18.29 -8.24 -8.23
C ASP A 269 -16.99 -8.74 -8.85
N HIS A 270 -17.11 -9.50 -9.93
CA HIS A 270 -15.97 -10.07 -10.64
C HIS A 270 -15.14 -9.00 -11.38
N GLN A 271 -15.65 -7.77 -11.54
CA GLN A 271 -14.91 -6.70 -12.21
C GLN A 271 -13.78 -6.15 -11.33
N LEU A 272 -13.84 -6.40 -10.02
CA LEU A 272 -12.80 -6.01 -9.07
C LEU A 272 -11.60 -6.98 -9.05
N LEU A 273 -11.67 -8.09 -9.78
CA LEU A 273 -10.57 -9.05 -9.86
C LEU A 273 -9.43 -8.49 -10.70
N ILE A 274 -8.29 -8.25 -10.05
CA ILE A 274 -7.07 -7.81 -10.70
C ILE A 274 -6.30 -9.05 -11.18
N PRO A 275 -6.07 -9.21 -12.50
CA PRO A 275 -5.27 -10.33 -13.02
C PRO A 275 -3.78 -10.10 -12.72
N ASN A 276 -3.10 -11.11 -12.15
CA ASN A 276 -1.66 -11.08 -11.91
C ASN A 276 -0.83 -11.76 -13.01
N ASP A 277 -1.47 -12.60 -13.83
CA ASP A 277 -0.87 -13.32 -14.95
C ASP A 277 -1.85 -13.26 -16.15
N TYR A 278 -1.51 -12.44 -17.14
CA TYR A 278 -2.31 -12.24 -18.35
C TYR A 278 -2.47 -13.53 -19.18
N GLY A 279 -1.59 -14.54 -19.00
CA GLY A 279 -1.72 -15.86 -19.60
C GLY A 279 -2.73 -16.77 -18.90
N LYS A 280 -3.24 -16.39 -17.73
CA LYS A 280 -4.13 -17.20 -16.88
C LYS A 280 -5.40 -16.46 -16.44
N ILE A 281 -5.84 -15.44 -17.16
CA ILE A 281 -7.00 -14.61 -16.80
C ILE A 281 -8.23 -15.46 -16.46
N THR A 282 -8.53 -16.48 -17.27
CA THR A 282 -9.66 -17.41 -17.02
C THR A 282 -9.57 -18.13 -15.67
N ARG A 283 -8.36 -18.40 -15.17
CA ARG A 283 -8.13 -19.07 -13.89
C ARG A 283 -8.42 -18.17 -12.70
N HIS A 284 -8.35 -16.85 -12.83
CA HIS A 284 -8.62 -15.92 -11.73
C HIS A 284 -10.09 -15.98 -11.30
N ASN A 285 -11.01 -15.96 -12.27
CA ASN A 285 -12.44 -16.12 -12.01
C ASN A 285 -12.75 -17.48 -11.37
N THR A 286 -12.13 -18.55 -11.85
CA THR A 286 -12.29 -19.88 -11.26
C THR A 286 -11.74 -19.96 -9.84
N LEU A 287 -10.57 -19.35 -9.58
CA LEU A 287 -9.96 -19.33 -8.25
C LEU A 287 -10.82 -18.54 -7.26
N HIS A 288 -11.35 -17.39 -7.66
CA HIS A 288 -12.28 -16.60 -6.82
C HIS A 288 -13.46 -17.45 -6.33
N LEU A 289 -14.08 -18.22 -7.22
CA LEU A 289 -15.16 -19.15 -6.87
C LEU A 289 -14.65 -20.35 -6.05
N ALA A 290 -13.46 -20.86 -6.36
CA ALA A 290 -12.86 -22.00 -5.67
C ALA A 290 -12.54 -21.69 -4.21
N PHE A 291 -12.04 -20.50 -3.88
CA PHE A 291 -11.84 -20.07 -2.50
C PHE A 291 -13.17 -19.98 -1.73
N GLN A 292 -14.21 -19.41 -2.34
CA GLN A 292 -15.56 -19.37 -1.73
C GLN A 292 -16.15 -20.77 -1.50
N ALA A 293 -15.99 -21.67 -2.49
CA ALA A 293 -16.39 -23.06 -2.37
C ALA A 293 -15.60 -23.79 -1.28
N LEU A 294 -14.30 -23.51 -1.14
CA LEU A 294 -13.45 -24.08 -0.10
C LEU A 294 -13.88 -23.62 1.30
N HIS A 295 -14.17 -22.34 1.51
CA HIS A 295 -14.74 -21.88 2.78
C HIS A 295 -16.08 -22.57 3.08
N SER A 296 -16.93 -22.75 2.08
CA SER A 296 -18.21 -23.46 2.22
C SER A 296 -18.00 -24.94 2.61
N PHE A 297 -17.02 -25.60 1.99
CA PHE A 297 -16.64 -26.98 2.32
C PHE A 297 -16.14 -27.09 3.76
N VAL A 298 -15.22 -26.22 4.18
CA VAL A 298 -14.66 -26.22 5.53
C VAL A 298 -15.76 -25.98 6.57
N LYS A 299 -16.69 -25.05 6.30
CA LYS A 299 -17.84 -24.81 7.18
C LYS A 299 -18.69 -26.08 7.38
N GLN A 300 -18.92 -26.86 6.32
CA GLN A 300 -19.74 -28.06 6.38
C GLN A 300 -19.00 -29.26 6.99
N GLN A 301 -17.74 -29.45 6.62
CA GLN A 301 -16.97 -30.66 6.92
C GLN A 301 -16.04 -30.50 8.12
N GLN A 302 -15.86 -29.27 8.62
CA GLN A 302 -14.95 -28.93 9.74
C GLN A 302 -13.50 -29.38 9.49
N ARG A 303 -13.11 -29.46 8.21
CA ARG A 303 -11.76 -29.80 7.74
C ARG A 303 -11.53 -29.30 6.33
N LEU A 304 -10.27 -29.24 5.91
CA LEU A 304 -9.91 -29.07 4.50
C LEU A 304 -10.16 -30.36 3.70
N PRO A 305 -10.33 -30.27 2.36
CA PRO A 305 -10.32 -31.44 1.49
C PRO A 305 -9.04 -32.26 1.66
N HIS A 306 -9.14 -33.58 1.53
CA HIS A 306 -7.94 -34.43 1.53
C HIS A 306 -7.18 -34.22 0.22
N SER A 307 -5.85 -34.22 0.31
CA SER A 307 -4.93 -34.27 -0.83
C SER A 307 -4.91 -35.64 -1.48
#